data_AF-A0A3C0KFW0-F1
#
_entry.id   AF-A0A3C0KFW0-F1
#
_cell.length_a   1.000
_cell.length_b   1.000
_cell.length_c   1.000
_cell.angle_alpha   90.00
_cell.angle_beta   90.00
_cell.angle_gamma   90.00
#
_symmetry.space_group_name_H-M   'P 1'
#
loop_
_entity.id
_entity.type
_entity.pdbx_description
1 polymer ?
#
loop_
_entity_poly.entity_id
_entity_poly.type
_entity_poly.pdbx_seq_one_letter_code
_entity_poly.pdbx_strand_id
1 'polypeptide(L)' 'MDINDLRSIVTTISLLTFVGIVFWAWSRRNKADFDEAALLPFHED' A
#
# COMPACT_ATOMS: atom_id res chain seq x y z
N MET A 1 3.99 -26.72 -12.94
CA MET A 1 4.25 -25.29 -12.76
C MET A 1 5.71 -25.08 -13.11
N ASP A 2 5.96 -24.61 -14.32
CA ASP A 2 7.31 -24.40 -14.82
C ASP A 2 7.86 -23.05 -14.33
N ILE A 3 9.15 -22.82 -14.55
CA ILE A 3 9.79 -21.56 -14.15
C ILE A 3 9.16 -20.33 -14.82
N ASN A 4 8.55 -20.52 -15.99
CA ASN A 4 7.81 -19.48 -16.69
C ASN A 4 6.49 -19.14 -15.99
N ASP A 5 5.77 -20.15 -15.48
CA ASP A 5 4.56 -19.95 -14.67
C ASP A 5 4.90 -19.21 -13.38
N LEU A 6 5.98 -19.61 -12.69
CA LEU A 6 6.42 -18.97 -11.46
C LEU A 6 6.76 -17.48 -11.67
N ARG A 7 7.49 -17.16 -12.74
CA ARG A 7 7.84 -15.78 -13.08
C ARG A 7 6.59 -14.95 -13.40
N SER A 8 5.68 -15.50 -14.19
CA SER A 8 4.41 -14.85 -14.55
C SER A 8 3.54 -14.56 -13.32
N ILE A 9 3.44 -15.53 -12.41
CA ILE A 9 2.71 -15.40 -11.14
C ILE A 9 3.33 -14.30 -10.27
N VAL A 10 4.65 -14.30 -10.09
CA VAL A 10 5.35 -13.28 -9.29
C VAL A 10 5.09 -11.89 -9.87
N THR A 11 5.27 -11.70 -11.17
CA THR A 11 5.01 -10.40 -11.82
C THR A 11 3.57 -9.94 -11.61
N THR A 12 2.60 -10.85 -11.76
CA THR A 12 1.18 -10.54 -11.58
C THR A 12 0.86 -10.16 -10.13
N ILE A 13 1.37 -10.92 -9.15
CA ILE A 13 1.18 -10.65 -7.73
C ILE A 13 1.84 -9.32 -7.34
N SER A 14 3.06 -9.05 -7.83
CA SER A 14 3.73 -7.77 -7.58
C SER A 14 2.93 -6.59 -8.13
N LEU A 15 2.37 -6.71 -9.33
CA LEU A 15 1.52 -5.68 -9.93
C LEU A 15 0.24 -5.47 -9.10
N LEU A 16 -0.44 -6.55 -8.72
CA LEU A 16 -1.66 -6.48 -7.89
C LEU A 16 -1.37 -5.85 -6.53
N THR A 17 -0.24 -6.21 -5.90
CA THR A 17 0.20 -5.63 -4.63
C THR A 17 0.45 -4.14 -4.78
N PHE A 18 1.16 -3.72 -5.83
CA PHE A 18 1.43 -2.32 -6.11
C PHE A 18 0.14 -1.51 -6.29
N VAL A 19 -0.78 -1.98 -7.13
CA VAL A 19 -2.07 -1.33 -7.35
C VAL A 19 -2.90 -1.29 -6.06
N GLY A 20 -2.87 -2.37 -5.27
CA GLY A 20 -3.52 -2.42 -3.96
C GLY A 20 -3.00 -1.36 -3.00
N ILE A 21 -1.68 -1.16 -2.93
CA ILE A 21 -1.06 -0.10 -2.10
C ILE A 21 -1.46 1.29 -2.61
N VAL A 22 -1.41 1.54 -3.92
CA VAL A 22 -1.80 2.83 -4.50
C VAL A 22 -3.27 3.14 -4.22
N PHE A 23 -4.16 2.16 -4.39
CA PHE A 23 -5.58 2.31 -4.10
C PHE A 23 -5.84 2.54 -2.60
N TRP A 24 -5.14 1.83 -1.73
CA TRP A 24 -5.20 2.03 -0.29
C TRP A 24 -4.69 3.43 0.12
N ALA A 25 -3.58 3.88 -0.47
CA ALA A 25 -3.02 5.21 -0.21
C ALA A 25 -3.95 6.35 -0.68
N TRP A 26 -4.70 6.15 -1.77
CA TRP A 26 -5.73 7.08 -2.22
C TRP A 26 -7.08 6.92 -1.53
N SER A 27 -7.28 5.84 -0.77
CA SER A 27 -8.49 5.66 0.01
C SER A 27 -8.56 6.75 1.08
N ARG A 28 -9.61 7.57 1.00
CA ARG A 28 -9.93 8.65 1.95
C ARG A 28 -9.95 8.19 3.40
N ARG A 29 -10.05 6.88 3.65
CA ARG A 29 -10.02 6.23 4.96
C ARG A 29 -8.63 6.25 5.60
N ASN A 30 -7.55 6.23 4.82
CA ASN A 30 -6.19 6.35 5.34
C ASN A 30 -5.79 7.80 5.61
N LYS A 31 -6.55 8.77 5.08
CA LYS A 31 -6.32 10.19 5.32
C LYS A 31 -6.49 10.56 6.80
N ALA A 32 -7.38 9.87 7.53
CA ALA A 32 -7.55 10.06 8.97
C ALA A 32 -6.32 9.59 9.77
N ASP A 33 -5.81 8.38 9.49
CA ASP A 33 -4.58 7.87 10.10
C ASP A 33 -3.36 8.75 9.76
N PHE A 34 -3.30 9.28 8.53
CA PHE A 34 -2.23 10.20 8.13
C PHE A 34 -2.36 11.60 8.75
N ASP A 35 -3.57 12.14 8.91
CA ASP A 35 -3.80 13.42 9.59
C ASP A 35 -3.48 13.30 11.09
N GLU A 36 -3.84 12.18 11.74
CA GLU A 36 -3.47 11.88 13.12
C GLU A 36 -1.95 11.73 13.28
N ALA A 37 -1.30 10.99 12.37
CA ALA A 37 0.15 10.87 12.36
C ALA A 37 0.86 12.20 12.05
N ALA A 38 0.26 13.09 11.25
CA ALA A 38 0.80 14.42 10.99
C ALA A 38 0.67 15.36 12.20
N LEU A 39 -0.25 15.09 13.12
CA LEU A 39 -0.39 15.83 14.37
C LEU A 39 0.55 15.33 15.49
N LEU A 40 1.19 14.17 15.34
CA LEU A 40 2.17 13.62 16.30
C LEU A 40 3.24 14.63 16.76
N PRO A 41 3.91 15.42 15.89
CA PRO A 41 4.90 16.42 16.33
C PRO A 41 4.29 17.65 17.03
N PHE A 42 2.96 17.76 17.08
CA PHE A 42 2.25 18.82 17.78
C PHE A 42 1.53 18.32 19.06
N HIS A 43 1.57 17.02 19.32
CA HIS A 43 1.05 16.39 20.55
C HIS A 43 2.15 16.18 21.60
N GLU A 44 3.17 17.04 21.61
CA GLU A 44 4.14 17.14 22.70
C GLU A 44 3.73 18.28 23.63
N ASP A 45 2.74 18.02 24.50
CA ASP A 45 2.46 18.78 25.74
C ASP A 45 2.23 17.80 26.92
#